data_AF-A0A8C9TCM0-F1
#
_entry.id   AF-A0A8C9TCM0-F1
#
_cell.length_a   1.000
_cell.length_b   1.000
_cell.length_c   1.000
_cell.angle_alpha   90.00
_cell.angle_beta   90.00
_cell.angle_gamma   90.00
#
_symmetry.space_group_name_H-M   'P 1'
#
loop_
_entity.id
_entity.type
_entity.pdbx_description
1 polymer ?
#
loop_
_entity_poly.entity_id
_entity_poly.type
_entity_poly.pdbx_seq_one_letter_code
_entity_poly.pdbx_strand_id
1 'polypeptide(L)'
;MDGALALWMRSWRAMLQQHLEAFGQDARSTAEPPSCAEERAQCPRCERRCPRPEYGHRTVCPPCSKSLRGSFLFCWACGREWQGPVWETSCSLPGCERRAALLSTETTTDRGSAVYGCPLFRACPCCEALLAHSGRGCNNIRCGRCRTRLCFRCLKTSFCPGACRVVDNRPSLALLGT
;
A
#
# COMPACT_ATOMS: atom_id res chain seq x y z
N MET A 1 -21.52 -6.03 14.32
CA MET A 1 -21.53 -5.76 12.86
C MET A 1 -20.18 -6.14 12.24
N ASP A 2 -19.60 -7.27 12.66
CA ASP A 2 -18.15 -7.53 12.54
C ASP A 2 -17.81 -8.72 11.64
N GLY A 3 -18.80 -9.48 11.20
CA GLY A 3 -18.62 -10.66 10.35
C GLY A 3 -18.15 -10.34 8.93
N ALA A 4 -18.65 -9.25 8.34
CA ALA A 4 -18.35 -8.90 6.94
C ALA A 4 -16.91 -8.39 6.76
N LEU A 5 -16.39 -7.62 7.72
CA LEU A 5 -15.01 -7.14 7.70
C LEU A 5 -14.03 -8.29 7.96
N ALA A 6 -14.36 -9.20 8.88
CA ALA A 6 -13.54 -10.39 9.17
C ALA A 6 -13.53 -11.39 8.01
N LEU A 7 -14.67 -11.60 7.32
CA LEU A 7 -14.75 -12.38 6.10
C LEU A 7 -13.95 -11.74 4.96
N TRP A 8 -14.07 -10.42 4.78
CA TRP A 8 -13.29 -9.68 3.78
C TRP A 8 -11.79 -9.74 4.05
N MET A 9 -11.34 -9.61 5.30
CA MET A 9 -9.92 -9.75 5.69
C MET A 9 -9.38 -11.18 5.50
N ARG A 10 -10.20 -12.21 5.75
CA ARG A 10 -9.82 -13.60 5.45
C ARG A 10 -9.71 -13.86 3.95
N SER A 11 -10.68 -13.36 3.17
CA SER A 11 -10.63 -13.42 1.71
C SER A 11 -9.48 -12.58 1.12
N TRP A 12 -9.13 -11.46 1.75
CA TRP A 12 -7.99 -10.64 1.40
C TRP A 12 -6.66 -11.33 1.67
N ARG A 13 -6.49 -11.92 2.86
CA ARG A 13 -5.31 -12.74 3.18
C ARG A 13 -5.21 -13.94 2.25
N ALA A 14 -6.32 -14.60 1.94
CA ALA A 14 -6.36 -15.69 0.97
C ALA A 14 -6.06 -15.22 -0.47
N MET A 15 -6.51 -14.03 -0.88
CA MET A 15 -6.18 -13.45 -2.18
C MET A 15 -4.71 -13.04 -2.28
N LEU A 16 -4.16 -12.45 -1.22
CA LEU A 16 -2.74 -12.12 -1.12
C LEU A 16 -1.90 -13.40 -1.13
N GLN A 17 -2.32 -14.42 -0.40
CA GLN A 17 -1.71 -15.75 -0.38
C GLN A 17 -1.75 -16.40 -1.78
N GLN A 18 -2.90 -16.38 -2.47
CA GLN A 18 -3.01 -16.88 -3.85
C GLN A 18 -2.14 -16.09 -4.84
N HIS A 19 -1.99 -14.78 -4.64
CA HIS A 19 -1.09 -13.97 -5.45
C HIS A 19 0.38 -14.39 -5.22
N LEU A 20 0.79 -14.55 -3.96
CA LEU A 20 2.13 -15.00 -3.56
C LEU A 20 2.42 -16.44 -4.05
N GLU A 21 1.44 -17.35 -3.97
CA GLU A 21 1.56 -18.73 -4.43
C GLU A 21 1.62 -18.83 -5.96
N ALA A 22 0.91 -17.98 -6.69
CA ALA A 22 1.00 -17.89 -8.16
C ALA A 22 2.37 -17.37 -8.64
N PHE A 23 3.06 -16.54 -7.85
CA PHE A 23 4.44 -16.11 -8.14
C PHE A 23 5.49 -17.18 -7.78
N GLY A 24 5.14 -18.20 -7.01
CA GLY A 24 6.06 -19.23 -6.51
C GLY A 24 6.38 -20.39 -7.48
N GLN A 25 5.86 -20.38 -8.72
CA GLN A 25 5.98 -21.54 -9.63
C GLN A 25 6.99 -21.42 -10.77
N ASP A 26 7.68 -20.28 -10.94
CA ASP A 26 8.73 -20.10 -11.97
C ASP A 26 10.16 -20.09 -11.40
N ALA A 27 10.45 -20.96 -10.42
CA ALA A 27 11.79 -21.11 -9.84
C ALA A 27 12.64 -22.16 -10.59
N ARG A 28 13.00 -21.89 -11.84
CA ARG A 28 14.20 -22.45 -12.50
C ARG A 28 14.86 -21.38 -13.37
N SER A 29 15.53 -20.44 -12.72
CA SER A 29 16.48 -19.54 -13.35
C SER A 29 17.58 -19.26 -12.34
N THR A 30 18.79 -19.74 -12.64
CA THR A 30 20.02 -19.35 -11.97
C THR A 30 20.37 -17.93 -12.41
N ALA A 31 19.68 -16.96 -11.85
CA ALA A 31 20.10 -15.57 -11.82
C ALA A 31 20.21 -15.20 -10.35
N GLU A 32 21.32 -14.58 -9.94
CA GLU A 32 21.41 -13.95 -8.62
C GLU A 32 20.15 -13.10 -8.41
N PRO A 33 19.49 -13.20 -7.23
CA PRO A 33 18.33 -12.36 -6.96
C PRO A 33 18.75 -10.92 -7.23
N PRO A 34 17.96 -10.12 -7.96
CA PRO A 34 18.26 -8.71 -8.11
C PRO A 34 18.49 -8.19 -6.71
N SER A 35 19.71 -7.68 -6.43
CA SER A 35 20.07 -7.19 -5.11
C SER A 35 18.91 -6.33 -4.65
N CYS A 36 18.22 -6.78 -3.60
CA CYS A 36 16.90 -6.29 -3.23
C CYS A 36 16.97 -4.77 -3.27
N ALA A 37 16.37 -4.15 -4.30
CA ALA A 37 16.44 -2.72 -4.51
C ALA A 37 15.94 -2.12 -3.20
N GLU A 38 16.88 -1.56 -2.44
CA GLU A 38 16.78 -1.49 -1.00
C GLU A 38 15.45 -0.86 -0.63
N GLU A 39 14.56 -1.68 -0.07
CA GLU A 39 13.27 -1.25 0.44
C GLU A 39 13.59 -0.19 1.51
N ARG A 40 13.46 1.07 1.11
CA ARG A 40 13.89 2.23 1.89
C ARG A 40 12.73 3.19 1.97
N ALA A 41 12.15 3.32 3.16
CA ALA A 41 11.18 4.36 3.46
C ALA A 41 11.87 5.74 3.46
N GLN A 42 11.17 6.76 2.95
CA GLN A 42 11.64 8.13 3.03
C GLN A 42 11.24 8.73 4.38
N CYS A 43 12.20 9.38 5.04
CA CYS A 43 11.93 10.12 6.27
C CYS A 43 10.92 11.26 5.99
N PRO A 44 9.83 11.39 6.77
CA PRO A 44 8.82 12.42 6.55
C PRO A 44 9.34 13.86 6.73
N ARG A 45 10.53 14.04 7.32
CA ARG A 45 11.08 15.36 7.63
C ARG A 45 12.18 15.82 6.67
N CYS A 46 13.06 14.92 6.26
CA CYS A 46 14.20 15.27 5.40
C CYS A 46 14.23 14.50 4.08
N GLU A 47 13.23 13.66 3.81
CA GLU A 47 13.06 12.85 2.58
C GLU A 47 14.19 11.86 2.28
N ARG A 48 15.23 11.82 3.12
CA ARG A 48 16.31 10.84 3.02
C ARG A 48 15.77 9.46 3.29
N ARG A 49 16.26 8.51 2.51
CA ARG A 49 15.96 7.09 2.63
C ARG A 49 16.57 6.52 3.91
N CYS A 50 15.76 5.85 4.72
CA CYS A 50 16.20 5.17 5.93
C CYS A 50 16.07 3.64 5.77
N PRO A 51 16.95 2.86 6.42
CA PRO A 51 16.92 1.41 6.33
C PRO A 51 15.65 0.83 6.98
N ARG A 52 15.28 -0.35 6.51
CA ARG A 52 14.23 -1.18 7.13
C ARG A 52 14.67 -1.58 8.55
N PRO A 53 13.80 -1.43 9.57
CA PRO A 53 14.12 -1.90 10.90
C PRO A 53 14.16 -3.44 10.94
N GLU A 54 14.95 -3.99 11.87
CA GLU A 54 15.03 -5.45 12.08
C GLU A 54 13.68 -6.05 12.50
N TYR A 55 12.95 -5.33 13.36
CA TYR A 55 11.64 -5.74 13.86
C TYR A 55 10.66 -4.58 13.92
N GLY A 56 9.39 -4.87 13.63
CA GLY A 56 8.31 -3.90 13.70
C GLY A 56 8.38 -2.81 12.62
N HIS A 57 7.70 -1.71 12.87
CA HIS A 57 7.55 -0.59 11.95
C HIS A 57 8.37 0.63 12.34
N ARG A 58 9.04 0.64 13.49
CA ARG A 58 9.73 1.83 14.00
C ARG A 58 11.15 1.93 13.44
N THR A 59 11.47 3.03 12.76
CA THR A 59 12.82 3.29 12.25
C THR A 59 13.33 4.65 12.71
N VAL A 60 14.64 4.79 12.80
CA VAL A 60 15.34 6.03 13.19
C VAL A 60 15.81 6.74 11.92
N CYS A 61 15.72 8.07 11.88
CA CYS A 61 16.41 8.87 10.86
C CYS A 61 17.70 9.47 11.45
N PRO A 62 18.90 8.94 11.17
CA PRO A 62 20.14 9.45 11.77
C PRO A 62 20.39 10.95 11.48
N PRO A 63 20.15 11.47 10.26
CA PRO A 63 20.27 12.90 9.98
C PRO A 63 19.37 13.77 10.86
N CYS A 64 18.08 13.44 10.95
CA CYS A 64 17.13 14.20 11.77
C CYS A 64 17.44 14.06 13.27
N SER A 65 17.86 12.88 13.72
CA SER A 65 18.25 12.66 15.11
C SER A 65 19.45 13.55 15.50
N LYS A 66 20.45 13.65 14.62
CA LYS A 66 21.59 14.55 14.81
C LYS A 66 21.15 16.02 14.90
N SER A 67 20.26 16.46 14.00
CA SER A 67 19.73 17.83 14.01
C SER A 67 18.90 18.15 15.26
N LEU A 68 18.14 17.18 15.78
CA LEU A 68 17.31 17.33 16.97
C LEU A 68 18.10 17.19 18.29
N ARG A 69 19.34 16.69 18.25
CA ARG A 69 20.07 16.23 19.46
C ARG A 69 19.25 15.23 20.28
N GLY A 70 18.49 14.36 19.60
CA GLY A 70 17.59 13.37 20.18
C GLY A 70 17.13 12.37 19.13
N SER A 71 16.37 11.35 19.51
CA SER A 71 15.91 10.33 18.55
C SER A 71 14.73 10.84 17.71
N PHE A 72 14.91 10.99 16.40
CA PHE A 72 13.80 11.12 15.46
C PHE A 72 13.35 9.74 15.00
N LEU A 73 12.12 9.37 15.35
CA LEU A 73 11.52 8.08 15.06
C LEU A 73 10.34 8.27 14.11
N PHE A 74 10.19 7.36 13.15
CA PHE A 74 9.03 7.33 12.27
C PHE A 74 8.64 5.89 11.95
N CYS A 75 7.41 5.72 11.48
CA CYS A 75 6.91 4.44 10.98
C CYS A 75 7.47 4.20 9.58
N TRP A 76 8.32 3.20 9.43
CA TRP A 76 8.88 2.76 8.17
C TRP A 76 7.79 2.36 7.15
N ALA A 77 6.69 1.76 7.61
CA ALA A 77 5.61 1.30 6.73
C ALA A 77 4.75 2.45 6.18
N CYS A 78 4.25 3.35 7.03
CA CYS A 78 3.35 4.42 6.61
C CYS A 78 4.03 5.78 6.41
N GLY A 79 5.31 5.89 6.75
CA GLY A 79 6.12 7.10 6.62
C GLY A 79 5.75 8.23 7.57
N ARG A 80 4.91 8.00 8.59
CA ARG A 80 4.51 9.05 9.56
C ARG A 80 5.42 9.08 10.77
N GLU A 81 5.57 10.25 11.38
CA GLU A 81 6.30 10.41 12.64
C GLU A 81 5.74 9.48 13.73
N TRP A 82 6.64 8.90 14.52
CA TRP A 82 6.30 7.93 15.53
C TRP A 82 5.69 8.64 16.75
N GLN A 83 4.42 8.38 17.03
CA GLN A 83 3.70 8.98 18.18
C GLN A 83 3.57 8.02 19.37
N GLY A 84 3.89 6.74 19.18
CA GLY A 84 3.81 5.73 20.23
C GLY A 84 5.03 5.72 21.15
N PRO A 85 4.98 5.03 22.30
CA PRO A 85 6.13 4.77 23.12
C PRO A 85 7.30 4.10 22.39
N VAL A 86 8.52 4.27 22.91
CA VAL A 86 9.77 3.71 22.35
C VAL A 86 9.90 2.20 22.59
N TRP A 87 8.96 1.55 23.27
CA TRP A 87 8.91 0.08 23.36
C TRP A 87 7.92 -0.55 22.39
N GLU A 88 7.01 0.23 21.78
CA GLU A 88 6.08 -0.30 20.79
C GLU A 88 6.80 -0.58 19.47
N THR A 89 6.59 -1.78 18.92
CA THR A 89 7.12 -2.17 17.62
C THR A 89 6.10 -1.96 16.50
N SER A 90 4.81 -1.85 16.83
CA SER A 90 3.72 -1.64 15.88
C SER A 90 3.26 -0.19 15.86
N CYS A 91 2.89 0.31 14.69
CA CYS A 91 2.42 1.69 14.55
C CYS A 91 0.97 1.80 15.03
N SER A 92 0.75 2.63 16.05
CA SER A 92 -0.57 2.89 16.64
C SER A 92 -1.42 3.89 15.86
N LEU A 93 -0.86 4.53 14.82
CA LEU A 93 -1.61 5.52 14.03
C LEU A 93 -2.75 4.85 13.26
N PRO A 94 -4.00 5.32 13.44
CA PRO A 94 -5.14 4.81 12.70
C PRO A 94 -4.89 4.86 11.19
N GLY A 95 -5.13 3.74 10.51
CA GLY A 95 -4.92 3.66 9.07
C GLY A 95 -3.47 3.49 8.62
N CYS A 96 -2.52 3.18 9.52
CA CYS A 96 -1.14 2.85 9.16
C CYS A 96 -1.06 1.81 8.03
N GLU A 97 -1.72 0.66 8.20
CA GLU A 97 -1.75 -0.43 7.21
C GLU A 97 -2.31 0.04 5.86
N ARG A 98 -3.37 0.85 5.89
CA ARG A 98 -3.98 1.40 4.68
C ARG A 98 -3.01 2.33 3.96
N ARG A 99 -2.35 3.24 4.68
CA ARG A 99 -1.38 4.16 4.10
C ARG A 99 -0.16 3.42 3.57
N ALA A 100 0.35 2.44 4.30
CA ALA A 100 1.45 1.58 3.86
C ALA A 100 1.11 0.86 2.55
N ALA A 101 -0.09 0.26 2.46
CA ALA A 101 -0.57 -0.37 1.23
C ALA A 101 -0.64 0.61 0.04
N LEU A 102 -1.05 1.86 0.26
CA LEU A 102 -1.11 2.88 -0.79
C LEU A 102 0.26 3.41 -1.22
N LEU A 103 1.27 3.33 -0.36
CA LEU A 103 2.66 3.69 -0.64
C LEU A 103 3.42 2.59 -1.39
N SER A 104 2.87 1.37 -1.46
CA SER A 104 3.46 0.29 -2.26
C SER A 104 3.62 0.72 -3.72
N THR A 105 4.79 0.38 -4.28
CA THR A 105 5.11 0.60 -5.68
C THR A 105 4.68 -0.56 -6.57
N GLU A 106 4.11 -1.62 -5.99
CA GLU A 106 3.65 -2.78 -6.73
C GLU A 106 2.43 -2.48 -7.59
N THR A 107 2.45 -2.99 -8.82
CA THR A 107 1.39 -2.80 -9.80
C THR A 107 0.91 -4.13 -10.37
N THR A 108 -0.34 -4.18 -10.84
CA THR A 108 -0.88 -5.32 -11.59
C THR A 108 -0.05 -5.57 -12.85
N THR A 109 0.54 -6.76 -12.96
CA THR A 109 1.44 -7.16 -14.06
C THR A 109 0.77 -8.01 -15.14
N ASP A 110 -0.43 -8.52 -14.90
CA ASP A 110 -1.19 -9.28 -15.89
C ASP A 110 -1.65 -8.38 -17.05
N ARG A 111 -1.06 -8.59 -18.23
CA ARG A 111 -1.34 -7.83 -19.46
C ARG A 111 -2.78 -8.02 -19.98
N GLY A 112 -3.42 -9.14 -19.65
CA GLY A 112 -4.82 -9.40 -20.00
C GLY A 112 -5.82 -8.67 -19.10
N SER A 113 -5.35 -8.09 -17.98
CA SER A 113 -6.20 -7.41 -17.03
C SER A 113 -6.63 -6.03 -17.50
N ALA A 114 -7.91 -5.71 -17.31
CA ALA A 114 -8.44 -4.35 -17.55
C ALA A 114 -7.75 -3.28 -16.68
N VAL A 115 -7.05 -3.69 -15.62
CA VAL A 115 -6.32 -2.81 -14.70
C VAL A 115 -4.80 -3.00 -14.76
N TYR A 116 -4.27 -3.57 -15.86
CA TYR A 116 -2.83 -3.64 -16.09
C TYR A 116 -2.12 -2.30 -15.81
N GLY A 117 -1.03 -2.37 -15.06
CA GLY A 117 -0.23 -1.20 -14.63
C GLY A 117 -0.83 -0.37 -13.49
N CYS A 118 -2.00 -0.73 -12.95
CA CYS A 118 -2.53 -0.07 -11.76
C CYS A 118 -1.78 -0.51 -10.50
N PRO A 119 -1.54 0.38 -9.52
CA PRO A 119 -1.22 -0.01 -8.15
C PRO A 119 -2.14 -1.12 -7.63
N LEU A 120 -1.57 -2.10 -6.92
CA LEU A 120 -2.35 -3.23 -6.38
C LEU A 120 -3.45 -2.77 -5.41
N PHE A 121 -3.17 -1.70 -4.67
CA PHE A 121 -4.08 -1.14 -3.68
C PHE A 121 -4.47 0.30 -4.01
N ARG A 122 -5.75 0.63 -3.82
CA ARG A 122 -6.34 1.96 -4.02
C ARG A 122 -7.19 2.35 -2.82
N ALA A 123 -7.44 3.64 -2.62
CA ALA A 123 -8.45 4.08 -1.66
C ALA A 123 -9.75 4.41 -2.39
N CYS A 124 -10.89 4.10 -1.77
CA CYS A 124 -12.16 4.59 -2.23
C CYS A 124 -12.21 6.13 -2.10
N PRO A 125 -12.52 6.88 -3.17
CA PRO A 125 -12.58 8.35 -3.11
C PRO A 125 -13.73 8.89 -2.26
N CYS A 126 -14.66 8.02 -1.83
CA CYS A 126 -15.85 8.40 -1.07
C CYS A 126 -15.76 8.06 0.42
N CYS A 127 -15.13 6.94 0.80
CA CYS A 127 -15.08 6.48 2.20
C CYS A 127 -13.70 5.97 2.63
N GLU A 128 -12.69 6.17 1.78
CA GLU A 128 -11.28 5.82 1.99
C GLU A 128 -11.00 4.34 2.25
N ALA A 129 -11.99 3.46 2.11
CA ALA A 129 -11.78 2.02 2.25
C ALA A 129 -10.68 1.55 1.28
N LEU A 130 -9.81 0.66 1.75
CA LEU A 130 -8.80 0.04 0.91
C LEU A 130 -9.49 -0.87 -0.12
N LEU A 131 -9.11 -0.72 -1.38
CA LEU A 131 -9.65 -1.44 -2.52
C LEU A 131 -8.50 -2.24 -3.16
N ALA A 132 -8.79 -3.46 -3.57
CA ALA A 132 -7.96 -4.24 -4.47
C ALA A 132 -8.81 -4.73 -5.64
N HIS A 133 -8.14 -5.04 -6.74
CA HIS A 133 -8.74 -5.65 -7.91
C HIS A 133 -8.14 -7.04 -8.10
N SER A 134 -8.96 -8.04 -8.39
CA SER A 134 -8.52 -9.44 -8.53
C SER A 134 -7.77 -9.73 -9.84
N GLY A 135 -7.40 -8.71 -10.61
CA GLY A 135 -6.96 -8.84 -12.00
C GLY A 135 -8.05 -9.28 -13.00
N ARG A 136 -9.14 -9.92 -12.55
CA ARG A 136 -10.22 -10.44 -13.41
C ARG A 136 -11.38 -9.47 -13.56
N GLY A 137 -11.95 -9.38 -14.76
CA GLY A 137 -13.16 -8.60 -15.05
C GLY A 137 -12.89 -7.15 -15.46
N CYS A 138 -13.89 -6.29 -15.24
CA CYS A 138 -13.92 -4.91 -15.71
C CYS A 138 -13.16 -3.95 -14.75
N ASN A 139 -12.55 -2.90 -15.29
CA ASN A 139 -11.91 -1.82 -14.53
C ASN A 139 -12.87 -1.04 -13.61
N ASN A 140 -14.19 -1.17 -13.76
CA ASN A 140 -15.17 -0.51 -12.88
C ASN A 140 -15.57 -1.45 -11.75
N ILE A 141 -15.21 -1.08 -10.52
CA ILE A 141 -15.54 -1.85 -9.32
C ILE A 141 -16.58 -1.14 -8.46
N ARG A 142 -17.19 -1.87 -7.54
CA ARG A 142 -18.01 -1.30 -6.45
C ARG A 142 -17.26 -1.40 -5.13
N CYS A 143 -17.22 -0.30 -4.39
CA CYS A 143 -16.65 -0.31 -3.04
C CYS A 143 -17.46 -1.25 -2.14
N GLY A 144 -16.80 -2.21 -1.48
CA GLY A 144 -17.47 -3.12 -0.54
C GLY A 144 -18.06 -2.42 0.70
N ARG A 145 -17.57 -1.22 1.04
CA ARG A 145 -18.01 -0.44 2.21
C ARG A 145 -19.18 0.49 1.88
N CYS A 146 -18.98 1.46 0.98
CA CYS A 146 -20.00 2.48 0.67
C CYS A 146 -20.79 2.21 -0.62
N ARG A 147 -20.50 1.11 -1.35
CA ARG A 147 -21.15 0.71 -2.60
C ARG A 147 -20.97 1.65 -3.79
N THR A 148 -20.27 2.78 -3.63
CA THR A 148 -19.90 3.68 -4.72
C THR A 148 -19.18 2.91 -5.83
N ARG A 149 -19.66 3.08 -7.07
CA ARG A 149 -19.00 2.56 -8.27
C ARG A 149 -17.89 3.53 -8.67
N LEU A 150 -16.73 2.99 -9.05
CA LEU A 150 -15.60 3.77 -9.51
C LEU A 150 -14.75 2.98 -10.51
N CYS A 151 -13.98 3.69 -11.32
CA CYS A 151 -12.92 3.11 -12.13
C CYS A 151 -11.65 2.91 -11.30
N PHE A 152 -11.14 1.68 -11.22
CA PHE A 152 -9.91 1.35 -10.49
C PHE A 152 -8.64 1.98 -11.11
N ARG A 153 -8.70 2.32 -12.41
CA ARG A 153 -7.59 2.95 -13.14
C ARG A 153 -7.45 4.43 -12.82
N CYS A 154 -8.56 5.18 -12.88
CA CYS A 154 -8.55 6.66 -12.80
C CYS A 154 -9.25 7.23 -11.56
N LEU A 155 -9.84 6.38 -10.71
CA LEU A 155 -10.55 6.72 -9.48
C LEU A 155 -11.81 7.59 -9.64
N LYS A 156 -12.23 7.90 -10.88
CA LYS A 156 -13.50 8.60 -11.14
C LYS A 156 -14.71 7.71 -10.80
N THR A 157 -15.77 8.31 -10.28
CA THR A 157 -17.02 7.63 -9.88
C THR A 157 -18.03 7.49 -11.03
N SER A 158 -17.78 8.14 -12.16
CA SER A 158 -18.54 7.93 -13.40
C SER A 158 -18.17 6.59 -14.05
N PHE A 159 -19.07 6.04 -14.87
CA PHE A 159 -18.73 4.90 -15.71
C PHE A 159 -17.51 5.23 -16.60
N CYS A 160 -16.58 4.29 -16.71
CA CYS A 160 -15.38 4.46 -17.50
C CYS A 160 -15.19 3.29 -18.48
N PRO A 161 -15.12 3.53 -19.80
CA PRO A 161 -15.01 2.47 -20.80
C PRO A 161 -13.63 1.79 -20.86
N GLY A 162 -12.67 2.17 -20.00
CA GLY A 162 -11.35 1.55 -19.92
C GLY A 162 -10.24 2.31 -20.66
N ALA A 163 -10.55 3.21 -21.60
CA ALA A 163 -9.59 4.05 -22.33
C ALA A 163 -8.97 5.19 -21.50
N CYS A 164 -9.10 5.16 -20.18
CA CYS A 164 -8.56 6.19 -19.30
C CYS A 164 -7.11 5.94 -18.91
N ARG A 165 -6.41 7.03 -18.57
CA ARG A 165 -5.07 6.99 -17.97
C ARG A 165 -5.13 6.35 -16.59
N VAL A 166 -4.17 5.46 -16.31
CA VAL A 166 -3.90 4.95 -14.96
C VAL A 166 -3.24 6.07 -14.15
N VAL A 167 -3.83 6.42 -13.01
CA VAL A 167 -3.25 7.40 -12.06
C VAL A 167 -2.50 6.69 -10.95
N ASP A 168 -1.55 7.34 -10.28
CA ASP A 168 -0.90 6.77 -9.10
C ASP A 168 -1.78 6.92 -7.84
N ASN A 169 -1.24 6.59 -6.66
CA ASN A 169 -1.96 6.70 -5.39
C ASN A 169 -1.86 8.08 -4.72
N ARG A 170 -1.26 9.10 -5.34
CA ARG A 170 -1.18 10.44 -4.73
C ARG A 170 -2.56 11.00 -4.35
N PRO A 171 -3.63 10.89 -5.17
CA PRO A 171 -4.96 11.33 -4.77
C PRO A 171 -5.49 10.58 -3.55
N SER A 172 -5.28 9.26 -3.50
CA SER A 172 -5.66 8.41 -2.37
C SER A 172 -4.94 8.80 -1.08
N LEU A 173 -3.64 9.10 -1.17
CA LEU A 173 -2.82 9.50 -0.04
C LEU A 173 -3.19 10.89 0.50
N ALA A 174 -3.60 11.81 -0.37
CA ALA A 174 -4.06 13.14 0.02
C ALA A 174 -5.35 13.09 0.87
N LEU A 175 -6.22 12.10 0.65
CA LEU A 175 -7.45 11.92 1.43
C LEU A 175 -7.20 11.44 2.86
N LEU A 176 -6.11 10.70 3.10
CA LEU A 176 -5.80 10.13 4.43
C LEU A 176 -5.16 11.14 5.40
N GLY A 177 -5.03 12.40 5.00
CA GLY A 177 -4.28 13.43 5.73
C GLY A 177 -2.76 13.18 5.74
N THR A 178 -1.99 14.18 6.19
CA THR A 178 -0.56 14.07 6.48
C THR A 178 -0.31 13.40 7.81
#